data_AF-K4IRP6-F1
#
_entry.id   AF-K4IRP6-F1
#
_cell.length_a   1.000
_cell.length_b   1.000
_cell.length_c   1.000
_cell.angle_alpha   90.00
_cell.angle_beta   90.00
_cell.angle_gamma   90.00
#
_symmetry.space_group_name_H-M   'P 1'
#
loop_
_entity.id
_entity.type
_entity.pdbx_description
1 polymer ?
#
loop_
_entity_poly.entity_id
_entity_poly.type
_entity_poly.pdbx_seq_one_letter_code
_entity_poly.pdbx_strand_id
1 'polypeptide(L)'
;MKIVIAPDKFKGSLSSLEFCSAVEDGIHRVSAEVDILKLPLADGGDGTIEIANYYLGGRLIEVEVKNPLFQLITASYLYAETSQTAFIEMAEASGLWLLKEEEQDCKNTTTFGTGEMILHAIEKGAKKIILGIGGSATNDCGIGMATALGYKFIDRDNKEVKPIGASLSQICSIDDANVSSILKQVEFQVACDVNNPLYGKDGAAHVYAKQKGASKEDIEMLDHGLTCFSEVLTAQFNVQPQTINGAGAAGGMGIATIVFLKAKLESGIQVIKELANFDHQIADADWIITGEGKLDVQTLSGKTIDGVLKSAKIYSIPVAVFCGQIELDKEALNNFGITYAQDVLSRSINLEDALNNSYKHLSEIAETFAKKAISSEI
;
A
#
# COMPACT_ATOMS: atom_id res chain seq x y z
N MET A 1 33.24 3.38 -4.07
CA MET A 1 32.01 4.18 -4.12
C MET A 1 30.85 3.23 -4.03
N LYS A 2 29.93 3.44 -3.08
CA LYS A 2 28.71 2.66 -2.89
C LYS A 2 27.50 3.45 -3.35
N ILE A 3 26.73 2.88 -4.27
CA ILE A 3 25.48 3.45 -4.78
C ILE A 3 24.32 2.54 -4.42
N VAL A 4 23.32 3.10 -3.74
CA VAL A 4 22.06 2.40 -3.47
C VAL A 4 21.06 2.76 -4.57
N ILE A 5 20.43 1.77 -5.19
CA ILE A 5 19.37 1.96 -6.17
C ILE A 5 18.05 1.57 -5.52
N ALA A 6 17.18 2.54 -5.28
CA ALA A 6 15.93 2.36 -4.51
C ALA A 6 14.70 2.99 -5.19
N PRO A 7 14.28 2.49 -6.36
CA PRO A 7 13.19 3.06 -7.15
C PRO A 7 11.83 2.46 -6.79
N ASP A 8 10.78 3.15 -7.21
CA ASP A 8 9.48 2.55 -7.51
C ASP A 8 9.40 2.14 -8.99
N LYS A 9 8.33 1.44 -9.36
CA LYS A 9 8.03 1.10 -10.76
C LYS A 9 7.76 2.34 -11.60
N PHE A 10 8.09 2.24 -12.89
CA PHE A 10 7.58 3.13 -13.92
C PHE A 10 6.27 2.56 -14.44
N LYS A 11 5.15 3.09 -13.95
CA LYS A 11 3.81 2.57 -14.27
C LYS A 11 3.60 2.43 -15.79
N GLY A 12 3.31 1.22 -16.23
CA GLY A 12 3.12 0.89 -17.64
C GLY A 12 4.41 0.73 -18.46
N SER A 13 5.58 0.64 -17.82
CA SER A 13 6.87 0.49 -18.51
C SER A 13 7.83 -0.47 -17.80
N LEU A 14 8.45 -0.08 -16.69
CA LEU A 14 9.44 -0.90 -15.96
C LEU A 14 8.94 -1.25 -14.56
N SER A 15 9.15 -2.48 -14.14
CA SER A 15 9.16 -2.85 -12.71
C SER A 15 10.31 -2.16 -11.97
N SER A 16 10.23 -2.06 -10.64
CA SER A 16 11.33 -1.50 -9.84
C SER A 16 12.61 -2.36 -9.92
N LEU A 17 12.47 -3.68 -10.15
CA LEU A 17 13.59 -4.59 -10.41
C LEU A 17 14.28 -4.33 -11.75
N GLU A 18 13.50 -4.09 -12.81
CA GLU A 18 14.04 -3.73 -14.13
C GLU A 18 14.68 -2.35 -14.11
N PHE A 19 14.12 -1.39 -13.38
CA PHE A 19 14.78 -0.11 -13.12
C PHE A 19 16.15 -0.32 -12.49
N CYS A 20 16.23 -1.13 -11.43
CA CYS A 20 17.49 -1.39 -10.75
C CYS A 20 18.54 -1.98 -11.72
N SER A 21 18.13 -2.93 -12.56
CA SER A 21 19.00 -3.57 -13.56
C SER A 21 19.48 -2.57 -14.63
N ALA A 22 18.58 -1.72 -15.15
CA ALA A 22 18.93 -0.72 -16.15
C ALA A 22 19.96 0.30 -15.64
N VAL A 23 19.78 0.76 -14.39
CA VAL A 23 20.69 1.71 -13.75
C VAL A 23 22.05 1.06 -13.45
N GLU A 24 22.05 -0.18 -12.93
CA GLU A 24 23.27 -0.97 -12.72
C GLU A 24 24.08 -1.12 -14.02
N ASP A 25 23.44 -1.54 -15.11
CA ASP A 25 24.07 -1.65 -16.43
C ASP A 25 24.71 -0.34 -16.89
N GLY A 26 24.01 0.79 -16.69
CA GLY A 26 24.50 2.11 -17.07
C GLY A 26 25.72 2.55 -16.27
N ILE A 27 25.72 2.33 -14.96
CA ILE A 27 26.84 2.66 -14.07
C ILE A 27 28.07 1.79 -14.40
N HIS A 28 27.88 0.48 -14.58
CA HIS A 28 28.97 -0.46 -14.82
C HIS A 28 29.64 -0.31 -16.19
N ARG A 29 28.97 0.32 -17.18
CA ARG A 29 29.63 0.75 -18.43
C ARG A 29 30.73 1.79 -18.20
N VAL A 30 30.64 2.58 -17.12
CA VAL A 30 31.64 3.59 -16.76
C VAL A 30 32.68 3.03 -15.81
N SER A 31 32.25 2.33 -14.76
CA SER A 31 33.15 1.68 -13.81
C SER A 31 32.50 0.45 -13.19
N ALA A 32 33.13 -0.71 -13.40
CA ALA A 32 32.73 -1.98 -12.79
C ALA A 32 33.12 -2.09 -11.31
N GLU A 33 33.89 -1.13 -10.77
CA GLU A 33 34.32 -1.11 -9.36
C GLU A 33 33.32 -0.42 -8.42
N VAL A 34 32.26 0.18 -8.97
CA VAL A 34 31.19 0.77 -8.16
C VAL A 34 30.38 -0.33 -7.50
N ASP A 35 30.32 -0.29 -6.16
CA ASP A 35 29.51 -1.20 -5.37
C ASP A 35 28.05 -0.77 -5.47
N ILE A 36 27.18 -1.66 -5.95
CA ILE A 36 25.77 -1.37 -6.21
C ILE A 36 24.90 -2.24 -5.31
N LEU A 37 24.08 -1.57 -4.51
CA LEU A 37 23.08 -2.21 -3.67
C LEU A 37 21.68 -1.90 -4.21
N LYS A 38 20.97 -2.94 -4.66
CA LYS A 38 19.59 -2.83 -5.17
C LYS A 38 18.59 -3.02 -4.05
N LEU A 39 17.81 -1.99 -3.76
CA LEU A 39 16.72 -1.98 -2.77
C LEU A 39 15.42 -1.52 -3.44
N PRO A 40 14.84 -2.30 -4.37
CA PRO A 40 13.59 -1.93 -5.03
C PRO A 40 12.49 -1.66 -4.00
N LEU A 41 11.74 -0.58 -4.17
CA LEU A 41 10.67 -0.16 -3.27
C LEU A 41 9.31 -0.27 -3.99
N ALA A 42 8.26 -0.04 -3.22
CA ALA A 42 6.88 0.06 -3.68
C ALA A 42 6.09 0.94 -2.69
N ASP A 43 4.99 1.51 -3.16
CA ASP A 43 4.17 2.45 -2.39
C ASP A 43 2.93 1.83 -1.74
N GLY A 44 2.68 0.52 -1.90
CA GLY A 44 1.47 -0.14 -1.38
C GLY A 44 0.40 -0.41 -2.45
N GLY A 45 0.59 0.10 -3.68
CA GLY A 45 -0.27 -0.21 -4.83
C GLY A 45 0.11 -1.51 -5.56
N ASP A 46 -0.33 -1.65 -6.82
CA ASP A 46 -0.11 -2.86 -7.62
C ASP A 46 1.37 -3.30 -7.66
N GLY A 47 1.65 -4.59 -7.61
CA GLY A 47 3.04 -5.09 -7.65
C GLY A 47 3.80 -4.96 -6.33
N THR A 48 3.19 -4.40 -5.27
CA THR A 48 3.79 -4.39 -3.93
C THR A 48 4.04 -5.81 -3.42
N ILE A 49 3.17 -6.78 -3.73
CA ILE A 49 3.38 -8.19 -3.36
C ILE A 49 4.66 -8.79 -3.96
N GLU A 50 5.03 -8.41 -5.19
CA GLU A 50 6.25 -8.88 -5.85
C GLU A 50 7.49 -8.35 -5.12
N ILE A 51 7.44 -7.09 -4.69
CA ILE A 51 8.53 -6.44 -3.94
C ILE A 51 8.59 -6.95 -2.51
N ALA A 52 7.46 -7.16 -1.85
CA ALA A 52 7.41 -7.83 -0.55
C ALA A 52 8.01 -9.25 -0.65
N ASN A 53 7.71 -9.99 -1.71
CA ASN A 53 8.28 -11.32 -1.94
C ASN A 53 9.79 -11.29 -2.19
N TYR A 54 10.29 -10.28 -2.91
CA TYR A 54 11.73 -10.09 -3.12
C TYR A 54 12.49 -10.06 -1.78
N TYR A 55 11.95 -9.41 -0.75
CA TYR A 55 12.57 -9.36 0.58
C TYR A 55 12.24 -10.54 1.48
N LEU A 56 11.00 -11.04 1.42
CA LEU A 56 10.53 -12.10 2.31
C LEU A 56 10.96 -13.51 1.87
N GLY A 57 11.22 -13.72 0.57
CA GLY A 57 11.53 -15.05 0.02
C GLY A 57 10.42 -16.06 0.25
N GLY A 58 9.17 -15.64 0.10
CA GLY A 58 7.99 -16.45 0.37
C GLY A 58 7.48 -17.24 -0.83
N ARG A 59 6.32 -17.86 -0.65
CA ARG A 59 5.54 -18.52 -1.70
C ARG A 59 4.11 -18.01 -1.71
N LEU A 60 3.50 -17.98 -2.89
CA LEU A 60 2.07 -17.74 -3.00
C LEU A 60 1.31 -18.95 -2.46
N ILE A 61 0.31 -18.68 -1.64
CA ILE A 61 -0.61 -19.64 -1.05
C ILE A 61 -1.99 -19.32 -1.58
N GLU A 62 -2.62 -20.31 -2.22
CA GLU A 62 -4.02 -20.23 -2.64
C GLU A 62 -4.95 -20.66 -1.50
N VAL A 63 -6.13 -20.03 -1.44
CA VAL A 63 -7.16 -20.32 -0.44
C VAL A 63 -8.54 -20.01 -1.01
N GLU A 64 -9.52 -20.87 -0.73
CA GLU A 64 -10.92 -20.59 -1.05
C GLU A 64 -11.53 -19.63 -0.01
N VAL A 65 -12.06 -18.51 -0.46
CA VAL A 65 -12.64 -17.45 0.37
C VAL A 65 -13.89 -16.86 -0.28
N LYS A 66 -14.66 -16.10 0.47
CA LYS A 66 -15.81 -15.36 -0.02
C LYS A 66 -15.40 -14.03 -0.66
N ASN A 67 -15.84 -13.81 -1.88
CA ASN A 67 -15.72 -12.54 -2.59
C ASN A 67 -16.65 -11.46 -1.97
N PRO A 68 -16.64 -10.21 -2.49
CA PRO A 68 -17.51 -9.15 -1.98
C PRO A 68 -19.01 -9.49 -1.99
N LEU A 69 -19.46 -10.42 -2.84
CA LEU A 69 -20.86 -10.87 -2.97
C LEU A 69 -21.16 -12.17 -2.20
N PHE A 70 -20.28 -12.60 -1.29
CA PHE A 70 -20.34 -13.86 -0.54
C PHE A 70 -20.21 -15.14 -1.39
N GLN A 71 -19.74 -15.04 -2.64
CA GLN A 71 -19.50 -16.19 -3.50
C GLN A 71 -18.11 -16.75 -3.25
N LEU A 72 -17.94 -18.08 -3.30
CA LEU A 72 -16.63 -18.70 -3.16
C LEU A 72 -15.74 -18.42 -4.38
N ILE A 73 -14.53 -17.98 -4.14
CA ILE A 73 -13.47 -17.75 -5.11
C ILE A 73 -12.13 -18.28 -4.57
N THR A 74 -11.18 -18.52 -5.47
CA THR A 74 -9.79 -18.73 -5.08
C THR A 74 -9.09 -17.38 -5.00
N ALA A 75 -8.58 -17.03 -3.82
CA ALA A 75 -7.69 -15.89 -3.60
C ALA A 75 -6.27 -16.38 -3.30
N SER A 76 -5.30 -15.48 -3.35
CA SER A 76 -3.92 -15.80 -3.00
C SER A 76 -3.31 -14.78 -2.04
N TYR A 77 -2.32 -15.22 -1.27
CA TYR A 77 -1.47 -14.34 -0.47
C TYR A 77 -0.05 -14.91 -0.39
N LEU A 78 0.91 -14.06 -0.05
CA LEU A 78 2.30 -14.47 0.12
C LEU A 78 2.55 -14.96 1.55
N TYR A 79 3.24 -16.08 1.71
CA TYR A 79 3.72 -16.57 3.00
C TYR A 79 5.21 -16.91 2.98
N ALA A 80 5.96 -16.31 3.89
CA ALA A 80 7.36 -16.61 4.15
C ALA A 80 7.51 -17.41 5.44
N GLU A 81 7.87 -18.69 5.28
CA GLU A 81 7.98 -19.64 6.40
C GLU A 81 9.12 -19.28 7.36
N THR A 82 10.25 -18.78 6.83
CA THR A 82 11.44 -18.42 7.62
C THR A 82 11.17 -17.28 8.60
N SER A 83 10.48 -16.22 8.16
CA SER A 83 10.14 -15.07 9.00
C SER A 83 8.77 -15.21 9.67
N GLN A 84 7.99 -16.24 9.32
CA GLN A 84 6.59 -16.41 9.69
C GLN A 84 5.74 -15.17 9.35
N THR A 85 6.01 -14.56 8.20
CA THR A 85 5.31 -13.35 7.74
C THR A 85 4.38 -13.70 6.59
N ALA A 86 3.13 -13.25 6.68
CA ALA A 86 2.24 -13.23 5.52
C ALA A 86 2.07 -11.80 4.99
N PHE A 87 2.01 -11.66 3.68
CA PHE A 87 1.61 -10.43 3.00
C PHE A 87 0.29 -10.69 2.26
N ILE A 88 -0.76 -9.99 2.67
CA ILE A 88 -2.13 -10.16 2.18
C ILE A 88 -2.56 -8.86 1.52
N GLU A 89 -3.09 -8.95 0.31
CA GLU A 89 -3.77 -7.82 -0.34
C GLU A 89 -5.27 -8.06 -0.22
N MET A 90 -6.01 -7.17 0.47
CA MET A 90 -7.44 -7.35 0.67
C MET A 90 -8.20 -7.43 -0.66
N ALA A 91 -7.65 -6.82 -1.71
CA ALA A 91 -8.25 -6.81 -3.04
C ALA A 91 -8.42 -8.22 -3.63
N GLU A 92 -7.59 -9.19 -3.23
CA GLU A 92 -7.67 -10.58 -3.69
C GLU A 92 -8.98 -11.27 -3.27
N ALA A 93 -9.56 -10.87 -2.14
CA ALA A 93 -10.83 -11.41 -1.65
C ALA A 93 -11.97 -10.40 -1.63
N SER A 94 -11.66 -9.10 -1.59
CA SER A 94 -12.63 -8.03 -1.33
C SER A 94 -12.40 -6.83 -2.26
N GLY A 95 -11.74 -7.04 -3.40
CA GLY A 95 -11.39 -6.00 -4.36
C GLY A 95 -12.48 -5.70 -5.38
N LEU A 96 -12.45 -4.47 -5.90
CA LEU A 96 -13.39 -3.99 -6.91
C LEU A 96 -13.23 -4.74 -8.25
N TRP A 97 -12.02 -5.20 -8.55
CA TRP A 97 -11.71 -5.94 -9.78
C TRP A 97 -12.39 -7.32 -9.87
N LEU A 98 -12.85 -7.85 -8.74
CA LEU A 98 -13.61 -9.10 -8.66
C LEU A 98 -15.06 -8.94 -9.14
N LEU A 99 -15.52 -7.70 -9.35
CA LEU A 99 -16.90 -7.37 -9.68
C LEU A 99 -17.00 -6.78 -11.08
N LYS A 100 -18.03 -7.18 -11.82
CA LYS A 100 -18.46 -6.47 -13.03
C LYS A 100 -19.07 -5.13 -12.65
N GLU A 101 -19.09 -4.18 -13.59
CA GLU A 101 -19.63 -2.84 -13.34
C GLU A 101 -21.07 -2.88 -12.80
N GLU A 102 -21.92 -3.75 -13.34
CA GLU A 102 -23.30 -3.95 -12.89
C GLU A 102 -23.44 -4.62 -11.51
N GLU A 103 -22.38 -5.23 -11.00
CA GLU A 103 -22.33 -5.88 -9.68
C GLU A 103 -21.78 -4.96 -8.60
N GLN A 104 -21.25 -3.79 -8.97
CA GLN A 104 -20.67 -2.83 -8.03
C GLN A 104 -21.78 -2.16 -7.21
N ASP A 105 -21.92 -2.59 -5.97
CA ASP A 105 -22.86 -2.02 -5.01
C ASP A 105 -22.26 -2.07 -3.59
N CYS A 106 -21.38 -1.11 -3.28
CA CYS A 106 -20.57 -1.17 -2.06
C CYS A 106 -21.34 -1.18 -0.73
N LYS A 107 -22.65 -0.89 -0.74
CA LYS A 107 -23.49 -1.04 0.45
C LYS A 107 -23.85 -2.50 0.76
N ASN A 108 -23.81 -3.36 -0.25
CA ASN A 108 -24.18 -4.77 -0.16
C ASN A 108 -22.98 -5.71 -0.26
N THR A 109 -21.76 -5.17 -0.40
CA THR A 109 -20.52 -5.94 -0.42
C THR A 109 -19.94 -6.14 0.98
N THR A 110 -19.08 -7.16 1.12
CA THR A 110 -18.48 -7.57 2.39
C THR A 110 -16.96 -7.72 2.32
N THR A 111 -16.28 -7.48 3.43
CA THR A 111 -14.86 -7.79 3.64
C THR A 111 -14.61 -9.20 4.20
N PHE A 112 -15.63 -10.07 4.24
CA PHE A 112 -15.56 -11.39 4.87
C PHE A 112 -14.35 -12.24 4.41
N GLY A 113 -14.12 -12.33 3.10
CA GLY A 113 -12.99 -13.11 2.57
C GLY A 113 -11.62 -12.59 2.98
N THR A 114 -11.49 -11.28 3.26
CA THR A 114 -10.24 -10.75 3.82
C THR A 114 -9.96 -11.33 5.21
N GLY A 115 -11.00 -11.47 6.04
CA GLY A 115 -10.87 -12.14 7.34
C GLY A 115 -10.57 -13.64 7.21
N GLU A 116 -11.13 -14.32 6.21
CA GLU A 116 -10.81 -15.73 5.91
C GLU A 116 -9.34 -15.91 5.49
N MET A 117 -8.80 -15.00 4.67
CA MET A 117 -7.37 -15.02 4.32
C MET A 117 -6.48 -14.82 5.56
N ILE A 118 -6.84 -13.89 6.45
CA ILE A 118 -6.11 -13.65 7.71
C ILE A 118 -6.10 -14.92 8.56
N LEU A 119 -7.26 -15.56 8.78
CA LEU A 119 -7.32 -16.81 9.55
C LEU A 119 -6.46 -17.90 8.93
N HIS A 120 -6.56 -18.08 7.62
CA HIS A 120 -5.77 -19.11 6.93
C HIS A 120 -4.26 -18.85 7.05
N ALA A 121 -3.81 -17.58 6.95
CA ALA A 121 -2.41 -17.23 7.16
C ALA A 121 -1.94 -17.56 8.60
N ILE A 122 -2.78 -17.30 9.60
CA ILE A 122 -2.48 -17.64 11.00
C ILE A 122 -2.40 -19.16 11.18
N GLU A 123 -3.32 -19.92 10.59
CA GLU A 123 -3.31 -21.39 10.61
C GLU A 123 -2.06 -21.99 9.96
N LYS A 124 -1.51 -21.32 8.93
CA LYS A 124 -0.20 -21.66 8.34
C LYS A 124 1.00 -21.32 9.22
N GLY A 125 0.78 -20.60 10.31
CA GLY A 125 1.80 -20.27 11.31
C GLY A 125 2.30 -18.83 11.25
N ALA A 126 1.63 -17.92 10.51
CA ALA A 126 2.01 -16.52 10.48
C ALA A 126 1.98 -15.89 11.89
N LYS A 127 3.06 -15.18 12.21
CA LYS A 127 3.23 -14.37 13.43
C LYS A 127 3.24 -12.88 13.14
N LYS A 128 3.49 -12.50 11.89
CA LYS A 128 3.31 -11.14 11.38
C LYS A 128 2.46 -11.19 10.12
N ILE A 129 1.48 -10.30 10.03
CA ILE A 129 0.64 -10.12 8.84
C ILE A 129 0.76 -8.66 8.39
N ILE A 130 1.23 -8.49 7.17
CA ILE A 130 1.22 -7.22 6.46
C ILE A 130 -0.01 -7.22 5.56
N LEU A 131 -0.86 -6.21 5.69
CA LEU A 131 -2.12 -6.11 4.97
C LEU A 131 -2.14 -4.85 4.07
N GLY A 132 -2.20 -5.06 2.76
CA GLY A 132 -2.53 -4.02 1.80
C GLY A 132 -4.05 -3.84 1.71
N ILE A 133 -4.55 -2.64 2.00
CA ILE A 133 -6.00 -2.34 1.99
C ILE A 133 -6.46 -1.54 0.76
N GLY A 134 -5.62 -1.42 -0.27
CA GLY A 134 -5.97 -0.78 -1.54
C GLY A 134 -7.04 -1.56 -2.33
N GLY A 135 -7.67 -0.89 -3.30
CA GLY A 135 -8.49 -1.56 -4.32
C GLY A 135 -9.83 -2.17 -3.86
N SER A 136 -10.30 -1.87 -2.64
CA SER A 136 -11.53 -2.43 -2.07
C SER A 136 -12.82 -2.19 -2.88
N ALA A 137 -13.73 -3.18 -2.89
CA ALA A 137 -15.11 -3.06 -3.38
C ALA A 137 -16.12 -2.59 -2.30
N THR A 138 -15.65 -2.43 -1.06
CA THR A 138 -16.51 -2.44 0.13
C THR A 138 -16.65 -1.08 0.78
N ASN A 139 -17.74 -0.89 1.51
CA ASN A 139 -17.95 0.20 2.46
C ASN A 139 -18.67 -0.31 3.73
N ASP A 140 -18.18 -1.41 4.28
CA ASP A 140 -18.76 -2.13 5.42
C ASP A 140 -18.04 -1.86 6.74
N CYS A 141 -17.12 -0.88 6.80
CA CYS A 141 -16.30 -0.60 7.98
C CYS A 141 -15.57 -1.84 8.53
N GLY A 142 -15.20 -2.78 7.66
CA GLY A 142 -14.47 -4.00 8.02
C GLY A 142 -15.26 -4.98 8.91
N ILE A 143 -16.59 -4.81 9.05
CA ILE A 143 -17.39 -5.75 9.85
C ILE A 143 -17.41 -7.15 9.22
N GLY A 144 -17.30 -7.27 7.90
CA GLY A 144 -17.11 -8.56 7.22
C GLY A 144 -15.86 -9.30 7.70
N MET A 145 -14.71 -8.64 7.64
CA MET A 145 -13.45 -9.18 8.15
C MET A 145 -13.60 -9.57 9.62
N ALA A 146 -14.10 -8.67 10.47
CA ALA A 146 -14.26 -8.94 11.89
C ALA A 146 -15.20 -10.13 12.16
N THR A 147 -16.29 -10.27 11.41
CA THR A 147 -17.19 -11.43 11.54
C THR A 147 -16.49 -12.75 11.20
N ALA A 148 -15.71 -12.78 10.13
CA ALA A 148 -14.91 -13.97 9.82
C ALA A 148 -13.93 -14.31 10.95
N LEU A 149 -13.40 -13.30 11.66
CA LEU A 149 -12.49 -13.45 12.81
C LEU A 149 -13.18 -13.82 14.14
N GLY A 150 -14.51 -13.99 14.15
CA GLY A 150 -15.28 -14.43 15.31
C GLY A 150 -16.02 -13.32 16.07
N TYR A 151 -15.97 -12.07 15.60
CA TYR A 151 -16.81 -10.99 16.15
C TYR A 151 -18.26 -11.15 15.71
N LYS A 152 -19.20 -10.75 16.57
CA LYS A 152 -20.62 -10.68 16.24
C LYS A 152 -21.12 -9.26 16.41
N PHE A 153 -21.94 -8.82 15.47
CA PHE A 153 -22.53 -7.48 15.46
C PHE A 153 -24.04 -7.63 15.63
N ILE A 154 -24.59 -7.00 16.67
CA ILE A 154 -25.95 -7.27 17.14
C ILE A 154 -26.81 -6.00 17.01
N ASP A 155 -28.02 -6.17 16.49
CA ASP A 155 -29.02 -5.10 16.37
C ASP A 155 -29.86 -4.89 17.65
N ARG A 156 -30.86 -4.00 17.57
CA ARG A 156 -31.77 -3.70 18.71
C ARG A 156 -32.71 -4.84 19.06
N ASP A 157 -32.96 -5.76 18.13
CA ASP A 157 -33.80 -6.93 18.33
C ASP A 157 -32.98 -8.15 18.80
N ASN A 158 -31.71 -7.94 19.16
CA ASN A 158 -30.76 -8.96 19.57
C ASN A 158 -30.50 -10.02 18.48
N LYS A 159 -30.50 -9.61 17.21
CA LYS A 159 -30.15 -10.45 16.06
C LYS A 159 -28.81 -10.05 15.48
N GLU A 160 -28.09 -11.04 14.94
CA GLU A 160 -26.87 -10.79 14.20
C GLU A 160 -27.18 -10.03 12.91
N VAL A 161 -26.47 -8.93 12.66
CA VAL A 161 -26.61 -8.18 11.43
C VAL A 161 -25.87 -8.87 10.29
N LYS A 162 -26.36 -8.67 9.06
CA LYS A 162 -25.61 -9.07 7.87
C LYS A 162 -24.33 -8.22 7.80
N PRO A 163 -23.14 -8.81 7.54
CA PRO A 163 -21.89 -8.06 7.58
C PRO A 163 -21.64 -7.30 6.27
N ILE A 164 -22.40 -6.24 6.05
CA ILE A 164 -22.39 -5.35 4.87
C ILE A 164 -22.59 -3.88 5.29
N GLY A 165 -22.22 -2.93 4.42
CA GLY A 165 -22.34 -1.50 4.68
C GLY A 165 -23.75 -1.01 5.03
N ALA A 166 -24.78 -1.53 4.35
CA ALA A 166 -26.17 -1.16 4.57
C ALA A 166 -26.69 -1.53 5.97
N SER A 167 -25.97 -2.37 6.71
CA SER A 167 -26.34 -2.80 8.06
C SER A 167 -25.69 -1.98 9.17
N LEU A 168 -24.74 -1.10 8.86
CA LEU A 168 -23.92 -0.38 9.86
C LEU A 168 -24.76 0.41 10.88
N SER A 169 -25.79 1.13 10.42
CA SER A 169 -26.66 1.95 11.29
C SER A 169 -27.54 1.12 12.25
N GLN A 170 -27.68 -0.18 12.00
CA GLN A 170 -28.51 -1.08 12.80
C GLN A 170 -27.74 -1.67 13.99
N ILE A 171 -26.40 -1.66 13.93
CA ILE A 171 -25.53 -2.25 14.95
C ILE A 171 -25.63 -1.43 16.24
N CYS A 172 -25.92 -2.10 17.34
CA CYS A 172 -26.01 -1.49 18.67
C CYS A 172 -25.01 -2.07 19.67
N SER A 173 -24.48 -3.27 19.43
CA SER A 173 -23.43 -3.86 20.26
C SER A 173 -22.54 -4.82 19.49
N ILE A 174 -21.35 -5.06 20.03
CA ILE A 174 -20.34 -5.96 19.50
C ILE A 174 -20.07 -7.04 20.55
N ASP A 175 -20.20 -8.30 20.17
CA ASP A 175 -19.83 -9.46 20.98
C ASP A 175 -18.51 -10.04 20.43
N ASP A 176 -17.49 -10.07 21.29
CA ASP A 176 -16.15 -10.57 21.01
C ASP A 176 -15.82 -11.88 21.74
N ALA A 177 -16.81 -12.56 22.34
CA ALA A 177 -16.60 -13.76 23.15
C ALA A 177 -16.00 -14.94 22.35
N ASN A 178 -16.26 -15.01 21.05
CA ASN A 178 -15.75 -16.06 20.16
C ASN A 178 -14.46 -15.67 19.42
N VAL A 179 -13.92 -14.47 19.68
CA VAL A 179 -12.71 -14.00 19.02
C VAL A 179 -11.51 -14.80 19.53
N SER A 180 -10.82 -15.45 18.60
CA SER A 180 -9.70 -16.33 18.97
C SER A 180 -8.56 -15.55 19.63
N SER A 181 -8.09 -16.05 20.76
CA SER A 181 -6.93 -15.48 21.47
C SER A 181 -5.65 -15.47 20.64
N ILE A 182 -5.58 -16.27 19.56
CA ILE A 182 -4.43 -16.31 18.65
C ILE A 182 -4.19 -14.97 17.95
N LEU A 183 -5.23 -14.17 17.70
CA LEU A 183 -5.10 -12.84 17.08
C LEU A 183 -4.22 -11.92 17.92
N LYS A 184 -4.21 -12.09 19.25
CA LYS A 184 -3.38 -11.30 20.16
C LYS A 184 -1.89 -11.67 20.08
N GLN A 185 -1.55 -12.77 19.42
CA GLN A 185 -0.17 -13.26 19.26
C GLN A 185 0.41 -12.94 17.88
N VAL A 186 -0.34 -12.21 17.05
CA VAL A 186 0.05 -11.85 15.68
C VAL A 186 0.26 -10.36 15.62
N GLU A 187 1.39 -9.93 15.06
CA GLU A 187 1.66 -8.53 14.74
C GLU A 187 0.96 -8.18 13.42
N PHE A 188 0.17 -7.11 13.42
CA PHE A 188 -0.49 -6.61 12.22
C PHE A 188 0.05 -5.25 11.82
N GLN A 189 0.45 -5.14 10.56
CA GLN A 189 0.92 -3.91 9.92
C GLN A 189 0.06 -3.69 8.67
N VAL A 190 -0.43 -2.46 8.46
CA VAL A 190 -1.38 -2.14 7.40
C VAL A 190 -0.81 -1.03 6.54
N ALA A 191 -0.68 -1.29 5.24
CA ALA A 191 -0.27 -0.28 4.27
C ALA A 191 -1.47 0.60 3.90
N CYS A 192 -1.39 1.89 4.23
CA CYS A 192 -2.45 2.88 4.05
C CYS A 192 -1.86 4.24 3.64
N ASP A 193 -2.05 4.63 2.38
CA ASP A 193 -1.51 5.87 1.82
C ASP A 193 -2.51 7.03 1.76
N VAL A 194 -3.67 6.85 2.38
CA VAL A 194 -4.72 7.87 2.45
C VAL A 194 -4.94 8.31 3.89
N ASN A 195 -5.25 9.59 4.07
CA ASN A 195 -5.46 10.18 5.40
C ASN A 195 -6.93 10.45 5.72
N ASN A 196 -7.84 10.07 4.83
CA ASN A 196 -9.27 10.35 4.95
C ASN A 196 -9.85 9.85 6.29
N PRO A 197 -10.64 10.69 6.99
CA PRO A 197 -11.32 10.28 8.22
C PRO A 197 -12.42 9.25 7.91
N LEU A 198 -13.08 8.74 8.95
CA LEU A 198 -14.08 7.68 8.77
C LEU A 198 -15.32 8.16 8.00
N TYR A 199 -15.92 9.27 8.43
CA TYR A 199 -17.17 9.82 7.88
C TYR A 199 -17.09 11.33 7.64
N GLY A 200 -18.14 11.91 7.06
CA GLY A 200 -18.25 13.32 6.68
C GLY A 200 -17.76 13.59 5.26
N LYS A 201 -17.67 14.87 4.88
CA LYS A 201 -17.41 15.29 3.49
C LYS A 201 -16.13 14.72 2.88
N ASP A 202 -15.10 14.55 3.71
CA ASP A 202 -13.81 13.98 3.31
C ASP A 202 -13.67 12.50 3.75
N GLY A 203 -14.74 11.91 4.28
CA GLY A 203 -14.78 10.55 4.82
C GLY A 203 -14.97 9.46 3.75
N ALA A 204 -14.98 8.21 4.21
CA ALA A 204 -14.92 7.04 3.34
C ALA A 204 -16.02 7.00 2.26
N ALA A 205 -17.27 7.24 2.67
CA ALA A 205 -18.42 7.15 1.78
C ALA A 205 -18.40 8.27 0.72
N HIS A 206 -18.23 9.52 1.13
CA HIS A 206 -18.26 10.67 0.22
C HIS A 206 -17.12 10.67 -0.79
N VAL A 207 -15.93 10.19 -0.40
CA VAL A 207 -14.74 10.22 -1.27
C VAL A 207 -14.69 9.00 -2.19
N TYR A 208 -15.05 7.80 -1.70
CA TYR A 208 -14.76 6.55 -2.42
C TYR A 208 -15.98 5.72 -2.80
N ALA A 209 -17.17 5.91 -2.22
CA ALA A 209 -18.28 5.00 -2.48
C ALA A 209 -18.84 5.15 -3.91
N LYS A 210 -18.78 6.36 -4.51
CA LYS A 210 -19.25 6.60 -5.88
C LYS A 210 -18.52 5.73 -6.91
N GLN A 211 -17.20 5.62 -6.81
CA GLN A 211 -16.40 4.77 -7.70
C GLN A 211 -16.57 3.27 -7.43
N LYS A 212 -17.31 2.91 -6.36
CA LYS A 212 -17.67 1.53 -5.99
C LYS A 212 -19.17 1.26 -6.18
N GLY A 213 -19.82 2.04 -7.05
CA GLY A 213 -21.22 1.85 -7.46
C GLY A 213 -22.31 2.48 -6.57
N ALA A 214 -21.96 3.29 -5.58
CA ALA A 214 -22.97 3.97 -4.75
C ALA A 214 -23.69 5.11 -5.48
N SER A 215 -25.02 5.16 -5.34
CA SER A 215 -25.81 6.36 -5.65
C SER A 215 -25.59 7.48 -4.64
N LYS A 216 -26.15 8.67 -4.86
CA LYS A 216 -26.05 9.78 -3.90
C LYS A 216 -26.75 9.43 -2.59
N GLU A 217 -27.90 8.78 -2.67
CA GLU A 217 -28.69 8.32 -1.54
C GLU A 217 -27.94 7.24 -0.75
N ASP A 218 -27.25 6.34 -1.46
CA ASP A 218 -26.39 5.33 -0.82
C ASP A 218 -25.21 5.96 -0.08
N ILE A 219 -24.59 7.01 -0.63
CA ILE A 219 -23.48 7.72 0.02
C ILE A 219 -23.93 8.31 1.35
N GLU A 220 -25.06 9.02 1.39
CA GLU A 220 -25.60 9.60 2.63
C GLU A 220 -25.97 8.51 3.65
N MET A 221 -26.56 7.41 3.19
CA MET A 221 -26.90 6.26 4.03
C MET A 221 -25.66 5.59 4.64
N LEU A 222 -24.62 5.39 3.83
CA LEU A 222 -23.35 4.80 4.27
C LEU A 222 -22.61 5.73 5.24
N ASP A 223 -22.57 7.03 4.97
CA ASP A 223 -21.94 8.01 5.87
C ASP A 223 -22.64 8.06 7.24
N HIS A 224 -23.97 8.03 7.24
CA HIS A 224 -24.76 7.92 8.46
C HIS A 224 -24.48 6.60 9.19
N GLY A 225 -24.42 5.47 8.47
CA GLY A 225 -24.07 4.17 9.03
C GLY A 225 -22.69 4.16 9.68
N LEU A 226 -21.69 4.74 9.02
CA LEU A 226 -20.32 4.90 9.56
C LEU A 226 -20.31 5.79 10.81
N THR A 227 -21.10 6.86 10.82
CA THR A 227 -21.25 7.75 11.99
C THR A 227 -21.83 6.99 13.18
N CYS A 228 -22.95 6.28 12.99
CA CYS A 228 -23.57 5.47 14.06
C CYS A 228 -22.63 4.38 14.56
N PHE A 229 -21.98 3.65 13.65
CA PHE A 229 -21.08 2.57 14.04
C PHE A 229 -19.82 3.09 14.76
N SER A 230 -19.34 4.29 14.41
CA SER A 230 -18.25 4.96 15.13
C SER A 230 -18.56 5.16 16.61
N GLU A 231 -19.81 5.46 16.96
CA GLU A 231 -20.23 5.59 18.36
C GLU A 231 -20.15 4.25 19.11
N VAL A 232 -20.55 3.15 18.45
CA VAL A 232 -20.45 1.80 19.01
C VAL A 232 -18.98 1.40 19.23
N LEU A 233 -18.12 1.66 18.24
CA LEU A 233 -16.67 1.43 18.37
C LEU A 233 -16.06 2.23 19.51
N THR A 234 -16.47 3.49 19.66
CA THR A 234 -16.00 4.37 20.74
C THR A 234 -16.38 3.81 22.10
N ALA A 235 -17.64 3.39 22.26
CA ALA A 235 -18.14 2.83 23.52
C ALA A 235 -17.46 1.51 23.90
N GLN A 236 -17.24 0.62 22.91
CA GLN A 236 -16.68 -0.71 23.16
C GLN A 236 -15.16 -0.70 23.36
N PHE A 237 -14.43 0.05 22.53
CA PHE A 237 -12.97 -0.04 22.46
C PHE A 237 -12.25 1.21 22.99
N ASN A 238 -12.99 2.22 23.46
CA ASN A 238 -12.44 3.49 23.96
C ASN A 238 -11.49 4.16 22.94
N VAL A 239 -11.89 4.16 21.67
CA VAL A 239 -11.19 4.76 20.54
C VAL A 239 -12.00 5.94 19.98
N GLN A 240 -11.35 6.87 19.28
CA GLN A 240 -12.03 7.98 18.58
C GLN A 240 -11.82 7.84 17.06
N PRO A 241 -12.63 7.03 16.36
CA PRO A 241 -12.41 6.69 14.96
C PRO A 241 -12.20 7.89 14.04
N GLN A 242 -13.00 8.94 14.23
CA GLN A 242 -12.99 10.12 13.36
C GLN A 242 -11.68 10.93 13.43
N THR A 243 -10.91 10.78 14.51
CA THR A 243 -9.64 11.51 14.71
C THR A 243 -8.42 10.77 14.16
N ILE A 244 -8.59 9.51 13.74
CA ILE A 244 -7.51 8.68 13.25
C ILE A 244 -7.32 8.95 11.75
N ASN A 245 -6.10 9.36 11.38
CA ASN A 245 -5.71 9.50 9.99
C ASN A 245 -5.79 8.13 9.29
N GLY A 246 -6.47 8.09 8.15
CA GLY A 246 -6.67 6.85 7.39
C GLY A 246 -7.76 5.94 7.93
N ALA A 247 -8.55 6.37 8.93
CA ALA A 247 -9.67 5.59 9.45
C ALA A 247 -10.68 5.20 8.36
N GLY A 248 -10.92 6.07 7.38
CA GLY A 248 -11.83 5.83 6.26
C GLY A 248 -11.25 4.99 5.13
N ALA A 249 -9.97 4.62 5.18
CA ALA A 249 -9.33 3.82 4.14
C ALA A 249 -10.11 2.53 3.89
N ALA A 250 -10.24 2.19 2.61
CA ALA A 250 -10.98 1.01 2.14
C ALA A 250 -12.41 0.87 2.70
N GLY A 251 -13.14 2.00 2.82
CA GLY A 251 -14.53 1.95 3.29
C GLY A 251 -14.67 1.74 4.80
N GLY A 252 -13.68 2.19 5.57
CA GLY A 252 -13.60 2.02 7.04
C GLY A 252 -12.78 0.79 7.48
N MET A 253 -12.14 0.07 6.57
CA MET A 253 -11.19 -1.00 6.91
C MET A 253 -10.00 -0.46 7.72
N GLY A 254 -9.59 0.78 7.47
CA GLY A 254 -8.53 1.45 8.25
C GLY A 254 -8.81 1.42 9.75
N ILE A 255 -9.96 1.94 10.20
CA ILE A 255 -10.33 1.84 11.61
C ILE A 255 -10.55 0.39 12.07
N ALA A 256 -11.15 -0.45 11.22
CA ALA A 256 -11.45 -1.85 11.55
C ALA A 256 -10.18 -2.63 11.93
N THR A 257 -9.09 -2.45 11.18
CA THR A 257 -7.81 -3.11 11.48
C THR A 257 -7.21 -2.63 12.81
N ILE A 258 -7.37 -1.37 13.17
CA ILE A 258 -6.92 -0.85 14.47
C ILE A 258 -7.71 -1.49 15.61
N VAL A 259 -9.03 -1.53 15.50
CA VAL A 259 -9.88 -1.97 16.63
C VAL A 259 -9.93 -3.50 16.77
N PHE A 260 -10.01 -4.22 15.65
CA PHE A 260 -10.20 -5.68 15.66
C PHE A 260 -8.88 -6.45 15.58
N LEU A 261 -7.84 -5.89 14.95
CA LEU A 261 -6.54 -6.55 14.82
C LEU A 261 -5.45 -5.91 15.69
N LYS A 262 -5.70 -4.72 16.27
CA LYS A 262 -4.68 -3.90 16.94
C LYS A 262 -3.50 -3.58 16.02
N ALA A 263 -3.81 -3.39 14.73
CA ALA A 263 -2.82 -3.12 13.71
C ALA A 263 -2.22 -1.71 13.82
N LYS A 264 -1.01 -1.56 13.26
CA LYS A 264 -0.41 -0.25 12.99
C LYS A 264 -0.70 0.14 11.54
N LEU A 265 -1.24 1.34 11.34
CA LEU A 265 -1.38 1.94 10.01
C LEU A 265 -0.11 2.71 9.68
N GLU A 266 0.50 2.38 8.56
CA GLU A 266 1.71 3.01 8.06
C GLU A 266 1.58 3.19 6.54
N SER A 267 2.32 4.12 5.96
CA SER A 267 2.34 4.25 4.50
C SER A 267 2.96 3.01 3.86
N GLY A 268 2.53 2.64 2.67
CA GLY A 268 3.04 1.44 1.99
C GLY A 268 4.54 1.50 1.77
N ILE A 269 5.07 2.68 1.46
CA ILE A 269 6.53 2.91 1.39
C ILE A 269 7.25 2.59 2.71
N GLN A 270 6.67 2.95 3.86
CA GLN A 270 7.29 2.66 5.16
C GLN A 270 7.33 1.16 5.42
N VAL A 271 6.23 0.46 5.12
CA VAL A 271 6.14 -1.01 5.23
C VAL A 271 7.24 -1.69 4.40
N ILE A 272 7.43 -1.26 3.14
CA ILE A 272 8.44 -1.85 2.26
C ILE A 272 9.86 -1.50 2.70
N LYS A 273 10.10 -0.27 3.17
CA LYS A 273 11.40 0.11 3.74
C LYS A 273 11.77 -0.73 4.96
N GLU A 274 10.81 -1.07 5.81
CA GLU A 274 11.04 -1.96 6.95
C GLU A 274 11.40 -3.38 6.52
N LEU A 275 10.66 -3.94 5.54
CA LEU A 275 11.00 -5.23 4.94
C LEU A 275 12.41 -5.23 4.33
N ALA A 276 12.77 -4.13 3.66
CA ALA A 276 14.07 -3.94 3.07
C ALA A 276 15.18 -3.65 4.08
N ASN A 277 14.87 -3.44 5.37
CA ASN A 277 15.80 -2.87 6.36
C ASN A 277 16.53 -1.61 5.82
N PHE A 278 15.79 -0.78 5.08
CA PHE A 278 16.33 0.25 4.20
C PHE A 278 17.25 1.23 4.93
N ASP A 279 16.78 1.79 6.04
CA ASP A 279 17.49 2.85 6.77
C ASP A 279 18.84 2.38 7.33
N HIS A 280 18.99 1.09 7.63
CA HIS A 280 20.27 0.52 8.04
C HIS A 280 21.19 0.29 6.83
N GLN A 281 20.64 -0.20 5.71
CA GLN A 281 21.41 -0.57 4.52
C GLN A 281 22.03 0.63 3.77
N ILE A 282 21.43 1.82 3.90
CA ILE A 282 21.91 3.03 3.23
C ILE A 282 22.97 3.82 4.01
N ALA A 283 23.23 3.50 5.28
CA ALA A 283 23.95 4.39 6.20
C ALA A 283 25.37 4.80 5.76
N ASP A 284 26.02 3.99 4.93
CA ASP A 284 27.36 4.15 4.36
C ASP A 284 27.34 4.38 2.84
N ALA A 285 26.19 4.70 2.25
CA ALA A 285 26.09 4.97 0.82
C ALA A 285 26.67 6.34 0.46
N ASP A 286 27.40 6.41 -0.67
CA ASP A 286 27.87 7.68 -1.25
C ASP A 286 26.76 8.38 -2.04
N TRP A 287 25.86 7.60 -2.65
CA TRP A 287 24.71 8.09 -3.41
C TRP A 287 23.51 7.16 -3.26
N ILE A 288 22.32 7.76 -3.30
CA ILE A 288 21.07 7.02 -3.54
C ILE A 288 20.50 7.45 -4.89
N ILE A 289 20.20 6.48 -5.75
CA ILE A 289 19.46 6.67 -6.99
C ILE A 289 18.04 6.14 -6.77
N THR A 290 17.04 6.99 -6.93
CA THR A 290 15.63 6.62 -6.87
C THR A 290 14.88 7.12 -8.09
N GLY A 291 13.60 6.80 -8.20
CA GLY A 291 12.81 7.12 -9.38
C GLY A 291 11.41 6.55 -9.31
N GLU A 292 10.49 7.17 -10.03
CA GLU A 292 9.17 6.62 -10.33
C GLU A 292 8.68 7.16 -11.68
N GLY A 293 7.51 6.69 -12.14
CA GLY A 293 7.00 7.06 -13.48
C GLY A 293 6.85 8.57 -13.70
N LYS A 294 6.55 9.34 -12.65
CA LYS A 294 6.36 10.79 -12.75
C LYS A 294 6.78 11.47 -11.46
N LEU A 295 7.52 12.58 -11.56
CA LEU A 295 7.84 13.45 -10.43
C LEU A 295 7.02 14.74 -10.53
N ASP A 296 5.96 14.81 -9.73
CA ASP A 296 5.12 16.00 -9.57
C ASP A 296 4.94 16.37 -8.08
N VAL A 297 4.18 17.44 -7.81
CA VAL A 297 3.94 17.93 -6.44
C VAL A 297 3.22 16.88 -5.58
N GLN A 298 2.44 15.96 -6.17
CA GLN A 298 1.75 14.90 -5.45
C GLN A 298 2.68 13.74 -5.09
N THR A 299 3.65 13.42 -5.93
CA THR A 299 4.72 12.44 -5.63
C THR A 299 5.50 12.81 -4.37
N LEU A 300 5.71 14.10 -4.16
CA LEU A 300 6.44 14.62 -3.00
C LEU A 300 5.63 14.58 -1.70
N SER A 301 4.34 14.26 -1.77
CA SER A 301 3.47 14.12 -0.60
C SER A 301 3.24 12.66 -0.22
N GLY A 302 4.30 11.97 0.23
CA GLY A 302 4.17 10.71 0.97
C GLY A 302 4.39 9.41 0.17
N LYS A 303 4.96 9.47 -1.03
CA LYS A 303 5.28 8.28 -1.86
C LYS A 303 6.74 7.84 -1.72
N THR A 304 7.15 6.91 -2.58
CA THR A 304 8.48 6.28 -2.62
C THR A 304 9.63 7.29 -2.58
N ILE A 305 9.62 8.30 -3.46
CA ILE A 305 10.69 9.32 -3.51
C ILE A 305 10.79 10.11 -2.20
N ASP A 306 9.67 10.56 -1.64
CA ASP A 306 9.66 11.28 -0.34
C ASP A 306 10.18 10.39 0.80
N GLY A 307 9.79 9.12 0.82
CA GLY A 307 10.28 8.14 1.80
C GLY A 307 11.80 7.92 1.73
N VAL A 308 12.38 7.92 0.52
CA VAL A 308 13.83 7.84 0.29
C VAL A 308 14.52 9.13 0.71
N LEU A 309 14.01 10.30 0.29
CA LEU A 309 14.60 11.60 0.61
C LEU A 309 14.66 11.84 2.13
N LYS A 310 13.61 11.46 2.87
CA LYS A 310 13.58 11.54 4.34
C LYS A 310 14.71 10.72 4.98
N SER A 311 14.93 9.50 4.52
CA SER A 311 16.00 8.64 5.02
C SER A 311 17.39 9.14 4.63
N ALA A 312 17.57 9.56 3.37
CA ALA A 312 18.82 10.11 2.88
C ALA A 312 19.26 11.35 3.67
N LYS A 313 18.30 12.22 4.02
CA LYS A 313 18.53 13.43 4.81
C LYS A 313 19.10 13.14 6.20
N ILE A 314 18.70 12.04 6.85
CA ILE A 314 19.20 11.66 8.18
C ILE A 314 20.71 11.39 8.12
N TYR A 315 21.17 10.76 7.04
CA TYR A 315 22.58 10.38 6.84
C TYR A 315 23.36 11.39 5.99
N SER A 316 22.72 12.48 5.54
CA SER A 316 23.31 13.48 4.63
C SER A 316 23.84 12.89 3.31
N ILE A 317 23.13 11.89 2.77
CA ILE A 317 23.49 11.22 1.51
C ILE A 317 22.86 11.98 0.35
N PRO A 318 23.62 12.34 -0.71
CA PRO A 318 23.07 12.99 -1.88
C PRO A 318 22.17 12.03 -2.67
N VAL A 319 21.08 12.57 -3.22
CA VAL A 319 20.05 11.79 -3.94
C VAL A 319 19.98 12.20 -5.40
N ALA A 320 20.07 11.21 -6.28
CA ALA A 320 19.77 11.33 -7.69
C ALA A 320 18.39 10.74 -7.99
N VAL A 321 17.59 11.44 -8.78
CA VAL A 321 16.24 11.02 -9.17
C VAL A 321 16.17 10.82 -10.68
N PHE A 322 15.88 9.60 -11.12
CA PHE A 322 15.59 9.30 -12.52
C PHE A 322 14.11 8.96 -12.67
N CYS A 323 13.34 9.79 -13.36
CA CYS A 323 11.89 9.58 -13.51
C CYS A 323 11.48 9.39 -14.97
N GLY A 324 10.28 8.86 -15.19
CA GLY A 324 9.70 8.83 -16.53
C GLY A 324 9.51 10.25 -17.08
N GLN A 325 8.96 11.14 -16.24
CA GLN A 325 8.78 12.56 -16.52
C GLN A 325 9.00 13.40 -15.24
N ILE A 326 9.61 14.57 -15.38
CA ILE A 326 9.75 15.57 -14.30
C ILE A 326 8.91 16.80 -14.65
N GLU A 327 8.01 17.21 -13.74
CA GLU A 327 7.19 18.42 -13.89
C GLU A 327 7.60 19.54 -12.92
N LEU A 328 8.70 19.34 -12.19
CA LEU A 328 9.24 20.31 -11.23
C LEU A 328 10.36 21.13 -11.84
N ASP A 329 10.45 22.39 -11.44
CA ASP A 329 11.60 23.23 -11.76
C ASP A 329 12.80 22.91 -10.85
N LYS A 330 13.96 23.49 -11.19
CA LYS A 330 15.22 23.26 -10.45
C LYS A 330 15.16 23.77 -9.01
N GLU A 331 14.41 24.84 -8.75
CA GLU A 331 14.32 25.40 -7.40
C GLU A 331 13.53 24.46 -6.49
N ALA A 332 12.41 23.92 -6.99
CA ALA A 332 11.64 22.89 -6.30
C ALA A 332 12.50 21.66 -6.01
N LEU A 333 13.20 21.10 -7.01
CA LEU A 333 14.06 19.93 -6.83
C LEU A 333 15.11 20.13 -5.72
N ASN A 334 15.79 21.28 -5.73
CA ASN A 334 16.78 21.62 -4.71
C ASN A 334 16.14 21.75 -3.31
N ASN A 335 14.95 22.35 -3.21
CA ASN A 335 14.22 22.48 -1.95
C ASN A 335 13.83 21.13 -1.35
N PHE A 336 13.62 20.11 -2.19
CA PHE A 336 13.37 18.73 -1.75
C PHE A 336 14.64 17.94 -1.40
N GLY A 337 15.83 18.52 -1.62
CA GLY A 337 17.10 17.85 -1.36
C GLY A 337 17.55 16.90 -2.48
N ILE A 338 16.98 17.04 -3.69
CA ILE A 338 17.40 16.28 -4.86
C ILE A 338 18.65 16.94 -5.46
N THR A 339 19.77 16.22 -5.49
CA THR A 339 21.06 16.73 -5.96
C THR A 339 21.21 16.59 -7.47
N TYR A 340 20.64 15.53 -8.05
CA TYR A 340 20.66 15.29 -9.49
C TYR A 340 19.28 14.81 -9.93
N ALA A 341 18.77 15.31 -11.07
CA ALA A 341 17.52 14.83 -11.62
C ALA A 341 17.59 14.74 -13.13
N GLN A 342 17.04 13.67 -13.70
CA GLN A 342 16.92 13.51 -15.14
C GLN A 342 15.68 12.67 -15.49
N ASP A 343 14.96 13.06 -16.53
CA ASP A 343 13.79 12.33 -17.00
C ASP A 343 14.06 11.54 -18.29
N VAL A 344 13.40 10.39 -18.43
CA VAL A 344 13.46 9.53 -19.63
C VAL A 344 12.86 10.22 -20.85
N LEU A 345 11.77 10.97 -20.66
CA LEU A 345 11.07 11.64 -21.77
C LEU A 345 11.98 12.64 -22.51
N SER A 346 12.87 13.35 -21.82
CA SER A 346 13.84 14.29 -22.40
C SER A 346 14.83 13.65 -23.40
N ARG A 347 15.02 12.33 -23.32
CA ARG A 347 15.87 11.53 -24.22
C ARG A 347 15.09 10.71 -25.23
N SER A 348 13.77 10.67 -25.07
CA SER A 348 12.88 9.87 -25.91
C SER A 348 12.38 10.69 -27.09
N ILE A 349 12.00 10.00 -28.16
CA ILE A 349 11.40 10.67 -29.34
C ILE A 349 10.00 11.20 -28.99
N ASN A 350 9.25 10.42 -28.23
CA ASN A 350 7.89 10.71 -27.76
C ASN A 350 7.57 9.82 -26.54
N LEU A 351 6.34 9.90 -26.03
CA LEU A 351 5.90 9.09 -24.89
C LEU A 351 5.90 7.57 -25.18
N GLU A 352 5.53 7.16 -26.39
CA GLU A 352 5.52 5.74 -26.77
C GLU A 352 6.93 5.16 -26.76
N ASP A 353 7.91 5.90 -27.30
CA ASP A 353 9.32 5.57 -27.22
C ASP A 353 9.82 5.54 -25.78
N ALA A 354 9.41 6.52 -24.95
CA ALA A 354 9.75 6.54 -23.54
C ALA A 354 9.26 5.28 -22.83
N LEU A 355 8.01 4.86 -23.03
CA LEU A 355 7.44 3.67 -22.39
C LEU A 355 8.09 2.38 -22.90
N ASN A 356 8.27 2.23 -24.21
CA ASN A 356 8.74 0.99 -24.83
C ASN A 356 10.26 0.80 -24.73
N ASN A 357 11.03 1.88 -24.65
CA ASN A 357 12.50 1.86 -24.60
C ASN A 357 13.06 2.40 -23.27
N SER A 358 12.24 2.49 -22.21
CA SER A 358 12.65 3.01 -20.90
C SER A 358 13.92 2.38 -20.36
N TYR A 359 14.11 1.06 -20.48
CA TYR A 359 15.31 0.38 -20.00
C TYR A 359 16.58 0.97 -20.62
N LYS A 360 16.58 1.15 -21.94
CA LYS A 360 17.71 1.71 -22.68
C LYS A 360 17.97 3.16 -22.25
N HIS A 361 16.94 3.99 -22.25
CA HIS A 361 17.05 5.41 -21.91
C HIS A 361 17.53 5.61 -20.48
N LEU A 362 17.01 4.84 -19.53
CA LEU A 362 17.40 4.86 -18.13
C LEU A 362 18.87 4.42 -17.94
N SER A 363 19.30 3.40 -18.67
CA SER A 363 20.70 2.96 -18.67
C SER A 363 21.65 4.04 -19.19
N GLU A 364 21.27 4.79 -20.24
CA GLU A 364 22.06 5.92 -20.75
C GLU A 364 22.09 7.12 -19.79
N ILE A 365 21.00 7.37 -19.06
CA ILE A 365 20.94 8.37 -17.98
C ILE A 365 21.92 7.99 -16.88
N ALA A 366 21.88 6.74 -16.42
CA ALA A 366 22.77 6.23 -15.38
C ALA A 366 24.25 6.28 -15.80
N GLU A 367 24.57 5.97 -17.05
CA GLU A 367 25.93 6.13 -17.59
C GLU A 367 26.41 7.59 -17.54
N THR A 368 25.52 8.53 -17.90
CA THR A 368 25.84 9.97 -17.87
C THR A 368 26.04 10.47 -16.44
N PHE A 369 25.19 10.03 -15.52
CA PHE A 369 25.31 10.33 -14.09
C PHE A 369 26.63 9.77 -13.53
N ALA A 370 26.95 8.51 -13.79
CA ALA A 370 28.16 7.86 -13.29
C ALA A 370 29.44 8.60 -13.72
N LYS A 371 29.52 9.06 -14.98
CA LYS A 371 30.65 9.87 -15.46
C LYS A 371 30.89 11.12 -14.59
N LYS A 372 29.81 11.82 -14.21
CA LYS A 372 29.87 13.05 -13.41
C LYS A 372 30.09 12.77 -11.92
N ALA A 373 29.44 11.75 -11.37
CA ALA A 373 29.56 11.39 -9.96
C ALA A 373 30.99 10.92 -9.63
N ILE A 374 31.61 10.12 -10.52
CA ILE A 374 32.98 9.64 -10.37
C ILE A 374 34.00 10.77 -10.55
N SER A 375 33.77 11.70 -11.48
CA SER A 375 34.64 12.86 -11.66
C SER A 375 34.48 13.95 -10.57
N SER A 376 33.54 13.77 -9.63
CA SER A 376 33.17 14.78 -8.61
C SER A 376 32.71 16.11 -9.22
N GLU A 377 32.00 16.06 -10.35
CA GLU A 377 31.48 17.22 -11.09
C GLU A 377 30.00 17.54 -10.77
N ILE A 378 29.41 16.86 -9.77
CA ILE A 378 28.02 17.05 -9.33
C ILE A 378 27.96 17.89 -8.07
#